data_AF-M1CZI2-F1
#
_entry.id   AF-M1CZI2-F1
#
_cell.length_a   1.000
_cell.length_b   1.000
_cell.length_c   1.000
_cell.angle_alpha   90.00
_cell.angle_beta   90.00
_cell.angle_gamma   90.00
#
_symmetry.space_group_name_H-M   'P 1'
#
loop_
_entity.id
_entity.type
_entity.pdbx_description
1 polymer ?
#
loop_
_entity_poly.entity_id
_entity_poly.type
_entity_poly.pdbx_seq_one_letter_code
_entity_poly.pdbx_strand_id
1 'polypeptide(L)'
;MVFWHGYDVQNRPCLIVRLGLACISLPSRDRPSFAQAVVSQVEHGVLHLVDPQNSQITVLVDCEGLSPLRLPMQMLRSCSTLLQDHFPNRLGCLFIIRLPSIVRVVAQTFVQVFKPVTRQKLRFEGEMYQKVLSECLQTLPSYLGGQCTCSRCASFDMSKTHNTRMNDDHQETAVSEIINNPLDLAPLHSGEHTEIPTNYNCERVLRKAVVGILLFWVIIVLIAGIFDPENRPILPP
;
A
#
# COMPACT_ATOMS: atom_id res chain seq x y z
N MET A 1 7.30 -10.44 5.91
CA MET A 1 6.38 -9.42 5.37
C MET A 1 5.49 -8.83 6.45
N VAL A 2 5.05 -9.62 7.44
CA VAL A 2 4.36 -9.13 8.64
C VAL A 2 5.25 -9.41 9.85
N PHE A 3 5.50 -8.42 10.70
CA PHE A 3 6.37 -8.58 11.88
C PHE A 3 6.22 -7.45 12.89
N TRP A 4 6.47 -7.74 14.16
CA TRP A 4 6.52 -6.75 15.24
C TRP A 4 7.85 -5.96 15.23
N HIS A 5 7.82 -4.67 15.54
CA HIS A 5 9.04 -3.87 15.69
C HIS A 5 8.81 -2.69 16.64
N GLY A 6 9.43 -2.75 17.82
CA GLY A 6 9.39 -1.64 18.77
C GLY A 6 7.99 -1.29 19.26
N TYR A 7 7.89 -0.10 19.81
CA TYR A 7 6.68 0.45 20.42
C TYR A 7 6.43 1.87 19.91
N ASP A 8 5.20 2.32 20.02
CA ASP A 8 4.87 3.73 19.86
C ASP A 8 5.07 4.53 21.16
N VAL A 9 4.94 5.85 21.08
CA VAL A 9 5.09 6.73 22.25
C VAL A 9 3.97 6.58 23.30
N GLN A 10 2.94 5.76 23.04
CA GLN A 10 1.94 5.33 24.03
C GLN A 10 2.24 3.91 24.59
N ASN A 11 3.45 3.38 24.38
CA ASN A 11 3.86 2.03 24.78
C ASN A 11 3.02 0.90 24.17
N ARG A 12 2.39 1.12 23.01
CA ARG A 12 1.71 0.06 22.27
C ARG A 12 2.71 -0.65 21.35
N PRO A 13 2.76 -1.99 21.32
CA PRO A 13 3.64 -2.70 20.41
C PRO A 13 3.23 -2.39 18.96
N CYS A 14 4.21 -2.24 18.08
CA CYS A 14 3.98 -1.85 16.68
C CYS A 14 4.10 -3.05 15.74
N LEU A 15 2.98 -3.42 15.10
CA LEU A 15 2.90 -4.44 14.06
C LEU A 15 3.11 -3.80 12.68
N ILE A 16 4.15 -4.24 11.98
CA ILE A 16 4.44 -3.80 10.62
C ILE A 16 3.88 -4.80 9.61
N VAL A 17 3.08 -4.30 8.68
CA VAL A 17 2.43 -5.06 7.59
C VAL A 17 2.91 -4.50 6.25
N ARG A 18 3.83 -5.20 5.58
CA ARG A 18 4.34 -4.82 4.24
C ARG A 18 3.38 -5.28 3.15
N LEU A 19 2.22 -4.63 3.06
CA LEU A 19 1.13 -4.96 2.15
C LEU A 19 1.54 -4.87 0.69
N GLY A 20 2.25 -3.81 0.30
CA GLY A 20 2.66 -3.65 -1.10
C GLY A 20 3.62 -4.75 -1.56
N LEU A 21 4.61 -5.08 -0.72
CA LEU A 21 5.50 -6.21 -0.94
C LEU A 21 4.74 -7.54 -1.06
N ALA A 22 3.77 -7.79 -0.18
CA ALA A 22 2.96 -9.00 -0.23
C ALA A 22 2.16 -9.10 -1.55
N CYS A 23 1.62 -8.00 -2.05
CA CYS A 23 0.87 -8.00 -3.31
C CYS A 23 1.73 -8.27 -4.54
N ILE A 24 3.00 -7.85 -4.51
CA ILE A 24 3.96 -8.05 -5.61
C ILE A 24 4.56 -9.46 -5.53
N SER A 25 4.94 -9.91 -4.34
CA SER A 25 5.73 -11.13 -4.17
C SER A 25 4.89 -12.40 -4.00
N LEU A 26 3.64 -12.30 -3.54
CA LEU A 26 2.80 -13.48 -3.32
C LEU A 26 1.89 -13.77 -4.54
N PRO A 27 1.90 -15.00 -5.05
CA PRO A 27 0.90 -15.47 -6.01
C PRO A 27 -0.52 -15.31 -5.46
N SER A 28 -1.50 -15.10 -6.34
CA SER A 28 -2.91 -14.88 -5.94
C SER A 28 -3.47 -15.96 -5.01
N ARG A 29 -3.07 -17.22 -5.20
CA ARG A 29 -3.47 -18.37 -4.36
C ARG A 29 -2.96 -18.30 -2.91
N ASP A 30 -1.85 -17.60 -2.66
CA ASP A 30 -1.18 -17.54 -1.37
C ASP A 30 -1.55 -16.26 -0.59
N ARG A 31 -2.30 -15.35 -1.23
CA ARG A 31 -2.80 -14.11 -0.59
C ARG A 31 -3.74 -14.37 0.59
N PRO A 32 -4.61 -15.40 0.61
CA PRO A 32 -5.37 -15.76 1.81
C PRO A 32 -4.47 -16.05 3.01
N SER A 33 -3.33 -16.70 2.79
CA SER A 33 -2.34 -16.99 3.84
C SER A 33 -1.70 -15.71 4.39
N PHE A 34 -1.60 -14.64 3.59
CA PHE A 34 -1.15 -13.34 4.10
C PHE A 34 -2.14 -12.74 5.10
N ALA A 35 -3.43 -12.78 4.82
CA ALA A 35 -4.45 -12.31 5.77
C ALA A 35 -4.42 -13.15 7.06
N GLN A 36 -4.29 -14.47 6.94
CA GLN A 36 -4.11 -15.35 8.10
C GLN A 36 -2.86 -15.01 8.92
N ALA A 37 -1.74 -14.72 8.25
CA ALA A 37 -0.51 -14.30 8.93
C ALA A 37 -0.70 -12.98 9.68
N VAL A 38 -1.45 -12.02 9.14
CA VAL A 38 -1.80 -10.78 9.86
C VAL A 38 -2.61 -11.09 11.11
N VAL A 39 -3.67 -11.89 11.00
CA VAL A 39 -4.52 -12.27 12.14
C VAL A 39 -3.72 -13.01 13.20
N SER A 40 -2.89 -13.98 12.79
CA SER A 40 -2.01 -14.73 13.69
C SER A 40 -1.01 -13.82 14.43
N GLN A 41 -0.45 -12.81 13.75
CA GLN A 41 0.43 -11.85 14.42
C GLN A 41 -0.34 -10.99 15.42
N VAL A 42 -1.57 -10.56 15.12
CA VAL A 42 -2.42 -9.82 16.05
C VAL A 42 -2.73 -10.65 17.29
N GLU A 43 -3.14 -11.91 17.11
CA GLU A 43 -3.38 -12.86 18.21
C GLU A 43 -2.13 -13.00 19.08
N HIS A 44 -0.97 -13.22 18.47
CA HIS A 44 0.30 -13.30 19.19
C HIS A 44 0.57 -12.02 20.00
N GLY A 45 0.35 -10.84 19.41
CA GLY A 45 0.57 -9.57 20.10
C GLY A 45 -0.35 -9.37 21.30
N VAL A 46 -1.64 -9.70 21.14
CA VAL A 46 -2.64 -9.60 22.22
C VAL A 46 -2.32 -10.57 23.36
N LEU A 47 -1.77 -11.74 23.08
CA LEU A 47 -1.45 -12.74 24.11
C LEU A 47 -0.11 -12.48 24.81
N HIS A 48 0.88 -11.92 24.11
CA HIS A 48 2.28 -11.94 24.60
C HIS A 48 2.97 -10.58 24.67
N LEU A 49 2.45 -9.54 24.00
CA LEU A 49 3.16 -8.27 23.85
C LEU A 49 2.45 -7.06 24.46
N VAL A 50 1.12 -7.09 24.51
CA VAL A 50 0.35 -5.96 25.06
C VAL A 50 0.40 -5.93 26.58
N ASP A 51 0.34 -4.71 27.13
CA ASP A 51 0.28 -4.49 28.57
C ASP A 51 -1.14 -4.76 29.10
N PRO A 52 -1.31 -5.33 30.31
CA PRO A 52 -2.62 -5.55 30.90
C PRO A 52 -3.47 -4.27 31.06
N GLN A 53 -2.84 -3.12 31.29
CA GLN A 53 -3.49 -1.81 31.40
C GLN A 53 -3.74 -1.17 30.02
N ASN A 54 -2.92 -1.49 29.01
CA ASN A 54 -3.11 -1.02 27.64
C ASN A 54 -3.01 -2.17 26.63
N SER A 55 -4.17 -2.76 26.36
CA SER A 55 -4.29 -3.89 25.44
C SER A 55 -4.31 -3.52 23.95
N GLN A 56 -3.97 -2.28 23.61
CA GLN A 56 -3.97 -1.80 22.24
C GLN A 56 -2.64 -2.03 21.53
N ILE A 57 -2.72 -2.16 20.21
CA ILE A 57 -1.57 -2.27 19.32
C ILE A 57 -1.55 -1.09 18.35
N THR A 58 -0.36 -0.76 17.87
CA THR A 58 -0.20 0.12 16.71
C THR A 58 0.12 -0.71 15.49
N VAL A 59 -0.49 -0.37 14.36
CA VAL A 59 -0.28 -1.06 13.09
C VAL A 59 0.28 -0.08 12.07
N LEU A 60 1.37 -0.46 11.41
CA LEU A 60 1.94 0.29 10.30
C LEU A 60 1.79 -0.54 9.02
N VAL A 61 1.00 -0.04 8.08
CA VAL A 61 0.81 -0.64 6.77
C VAL A 61 1.68 0.09 5.76
N ASP A 62 2.61 -0.67 5.19
CA ASP A 62 3.51 -0.21 4.16
C ASP A 62 3.02 -0.63 2.78
N CYS A 63 2.59 0.36 1.99
CA CYS A 63 1.97 0.21 0.69
C CYS A 63 2.95 0.32 -0.48
N GLU A 64 4.26 0.35 -0.21
CA GLU A 64 5.30 0.44 -1.25
C GLU A 64 5.10 -0.60 -2.35
N GLY A 65 4.97 -0.13 -3.60
CA GLY A 65 4.76 -0.99 -4.76
C GLY A 65 3.30 -1.39 -5.04
N LEU A 66 2.33 -0.90 -4.27
CA LEU A 66 0.92 -1.08 -4.63
C LEU A 66 0.57 -0.32 -5.91
N SER A 67 -0.08 -1.01 -6.85
CA SER A 67 -0.70 -0.37 -8.00
C SER A 67 -2.04 0.25 -7.61
N PRO A 68 -2.34 1.51 -8.00
CA PRO A 68 -3.65 2.13 -7.77
C PRO A 68 -4.83 1.32 -8.31
N LEU A 69 -4.60 0.54 -9.37
CA LEU A 69 -5.61 -0.25 -10.07
C LEU A 69 -5.75 -1.67 -9.51
N ARG A 70 -4.83 -2.14 -8.67
CA ARG A 70 -4.81 -3.51 -8.14
C ARG A 70 -4.76 -3.55 -6.63
N LEU A 71 -5.59 -2.73 -6.00
CA LEU A 71 -5.80 -2.79 -4.55
C LEU A 71 -6.48 -4.13 -4.20
N PRO A 72 -5.96 -4.90 -3.23
CA PRO A 72 -6.52 -6.19 -2.84
C PRO A 72 -7.75 -6.01 -1.94
N MET A 73 -8.80 -5.35 -2.44
CA MET A 73 -9.97 -4.92 -1.66
C MET A 73 -10.66 -6.07 -0.94
N GLN A 74 -10.79 -7.25 -1.58
CA GLN A 74 -11.40 -8.42 -0.96
C GLN A 74 -10.60 -8.88 0.27
N MET A 75 -9.27 -8.96 0.15
CA MET A 75 -8.40 -9.35 1.24
C MET A 75 -8.43 -8.34 2.39
N LEU A 76 -8.42 -7.04 2.06
CA LEU A 76 -8.52 -5.97 3.06
C LEU A 76 -9.87 -6.03 3.79
N ARG A 77 -10.98 -6.23 3.06
CA ARG A 77 -12.31 -6.37 3.65
C ARG A 77 -12.36 -7.59 4.57
N SER A 78 -11.98 -8.77 4.09
CA SER A 78 -12.01 -10.00 4.89
C SER A 78 -11.13 -9.91 6.13
N CYS A 79 -9.91 -9.37 6.00
CA CYS A 79 -9.01 -9.16 7.14
C CYS A 79 -9.61 -8.16 8.15
N SER A 80 -10.20 -7.07 7.67
CA SER A 80 -10.85 -6.06 8.52
C SER A 80 -12.03 -6.66 9.29
N THR A 81 -12.90 -7.45 8.64
CA THR A 81 -14.01 -8.15 9.29
C THR A 81 -13.49 -9.11 10.35
N LEU A 82 -12.54 -9.99 10.01
CA LEU A 82 -11.98 -10.94 10.98
C LEU A 82 -11.36 -10.26 12.20
N LEU A 83 -10.62 -9.18 11.99
CA LEU A 83 -10.00 -8.42 13.08
C LEU A 83 -11.05 -7.70 13.94
N GLN A 84 -12.12 -7.18 13.35
CA GLN A 84 -13.19 -6.52 14.09
C GLN A 84 -14.01 -7.51 14.93
N ASP A 85 -14.30 -8.69 14.37
CA ASP A 85 -15.13 -9.71 15.02
C ASP A 85 -14.40 -10.36 16.21
N HIS A 86 -13.10 -10.67 16.05
CA HIS A 86 -12.34 -11.43 17.05
C HIS A 86 -11.47 -10.56 17.96
N PHE A 87 -11.05 -9.38 17.48
CA PHE A 87 -10.15 -8.48 18.20
C PHE A 87 -10.73 -7.05 18.30
N PRO A 88 -11.97 -6.89 18.79
CA PRO A 88 -12.59 -5.57 18.89
C PRO A 88 -11.77 -4.66 19.81
N ASN A 89 -11.71 -3.38 19.45
CA ASN A 89 -11.05 -2.32 20.23
C ASN A 89 -9.54 -2.50 20.50
N ARG A 90 -8.88 -3.47 19.87
CA ARG A 90 -7.41 -3.66 19.99
C ARG A 90 -6.59 -2.66 19.16
N LEU A 91 -7.17 -2.06 18.12
CA LEU A 91 -6.46 -1.06 17.32
C LEU A 91 -6.40 0.28 18.06
N GLY A 92 -5.18 0.70 18.40
CA GLY A 92 -4.89 2.02 18.98
C GLY A 92 -4.58 3.08 17.93
N CYS A 93 -3.68 2.77 16.98
CA CYS A 93 -3.35 3.63 15.85
C CYS A 93 -3.00 2.80 14.61
N LEU A 94 -3.38 3.29 13.43
CA LEU A 94 -3.09 2.70 12.13
C LEU A 94 -2.41 3.74 11.24
N PHE A 95 -1.11 3.56 11.01
CA PHE A 95 -0.34 4.32 10.04
C PHE A 95 -0.40 3.64 8.67
N ILE A 96 -0.72 4.38 7.63
CA ILE A 96 -0.68 3.92 6.24
C ILE A 96 0.30 4.82 5.50
N ILE A 97 1.43 4.25 5.09
CA ILE A 97 2.53 4.97 4.44
C ILE A 97 2.68 4.51 3.00
N ARG A 98 3.25 5.39 2.16
CA ARG A 98 3.61 5.07 0.76
C ARG A 98 2.44 4.54 -0.05
N LEU A 99 1.24 4.96 0.31
CA LEU A 99 0.03 4.71 -0.43
C LEU A 99 0.02 5.60 -1.68
N PRO A 100 -0.30 5.08 -2.88
CA PRO A 100 -0.31 5.90 -4.09
C PRO A 100 -1.20 7.14 -3.93
N SER A 101 -0.71 8.31 -4.34
CA SER A 101 -1.32 9.61 -4.02
C SER A 101 -2.81 9.71 -4.38
N ILE A 102 -3.21 9.16 -5.53
CA ILE A 102 -4.62 9.15 -5.96
C ILE A 102 -5.47 8.33 -4.98
N VAL A 103 -4.99 7.14 -4.60
CA VAL A 103 -5.67 6.26 -3.63
C VAL A 103 -5.73 6.92 -2.26
N ARG A 104 -4.67 7.62 -1.85
CA ARG A 104 -4.62 8.35 -0.57
C ARG A 104 -5.67 9.44 -0.49
N VAL A 105 -5.81 10.25 -1.53
CA VAL A 105 -6.83 11.32 -1.58
C VAL A 105 -8.23 10.72 -1.44
N VAL A 106 -8.52 9.69 -2.24
CA VAL A 106 -9.81 8.98 -2.19
C VAL A 106 -10.07 8.41 -0.80
N ALA A 107 -9.10 7.71 -0.21
CA ALA A 107 -9.22 7.13 1.13
C ALA A 107 -9.48 8.20 2.20
N GLN A 108 -8.76 9.32 2.16
CA GLN A 108 -8.94 10.44 3.09
C GLN A 108 -10.34 11.06 2.99
N THR A 109 -10.93 11.14 1.79
CA THR A 109 -12.33 11.59 1.62
C THR A 109 -13.30 10.65 2.32
N PHE A 110 -13.15 9.33 2.15
CA PHE A 110 -14.03 8.36 2.81
C PHE A 110 -13.88 8.33 4.33
N VAL A 111 -12.67 8.58 4.85
CA VAL A 111 -12.42 8.65 6.30
C VAL A 111 -13.28 9.72 6.97
N GLN A 112 -13.66 10.79 6.27
CA GLN A 112 -14.49 11.86 6.85
C GLN A 112 -15.88 11.36 7.29
N VAL A 113 -16.38 10.29 6.68
CA VAL A 113 -17.69 9.69 6.97
C VAL A 113 -17.65 8.81 8.23
N PHE A 114 -16.46 8.41 8.69
CA PHE A 114 -16.33 7.59 9.89
C PHE A 114 -16.56 8.37 11.18
N LYS A 115 -16.97 7.65 12.23
CA LYS A 115 -17.09 8.20 13.59
C LYS A 115 -15.76 8.84 14.04
N PRO A 116 -15.79 9.93 14.84
CA PRO A 116 -14.57 10.63 15.26
C PRO A 116 -13.51 9.72 15.89
N VAL A 117 -13.94 8.78 16.73
CA VAL A 117 -13.04 7.80 17.39
C VAL A 117 -12.29 6.93 16.36
N THR A 118 -12.93 6.57 15.25
CA THR A 118 -12.29 5.78 14.17
C THR A 118 -11.34 6.66 13.36
N ARG A 119 -11.74 7.90 13.06
CA ARG A 119 -10.91 8.86 12.32
C ARG A 119 -9.59 9.16 13.03
N GLN A 120 -9.62 9.33 14.34
CA GLN A 120 -8.43 9.59 15.16
C GLN A 120 -7.41 8.45 15.14
N LYS A 121 -7.86 7.21 14.88
CA LYS A 121 -6.98 6.05 14.77
C LYS A 121 -6.27 5.96 13.42
N LEU A 122 -6.83 6.54 12.36
CA LEU A 122 -6.34 6.38 10.99
C LEU A 122 -5.40 7.53 10.60
N ARG A 123 -4.18 7.19 10.18
CA ARG A 123 -3.15 8.15 9.79
C ARG A 123 -2.58 7.82 8.42
N PHE A 124 -2.93 8.62 7.42
CA PHE A 124 -2.44 8.47 6.05
C PHE A 124 -1.27 9.42 5.84
N GLU A 125 -0.06 8.88 5.82
CA GLU A 125 1.15 9.68 5.75
C GLU A 125 1.74 9.66 4.32
N GLY A 126 2.03 10.86 3.81
CA GLY A 126 2.60 11.07 2.48
C GLY A 126 4.12 10.99 2.47
N GLU A 127 4.77 11.80 1.64
CA GLU A 127 6.24 11.78 1.47
C GLU A 127 7.01 12.03 2.79
N MET A 128 6.42 12.79 3.71
CA MET A 128 7.00 13.11 5.01
C MET A 128 6.77 12.04 6.09
N TYR A 129 6.37 10.82 5.71
CA TYR A 129 6.05 9.76 6.67
C TYR A 129 7.20 9.47 7.65
N GLN A 130 8.47 9.56 7.21
CA GLN A 130 9.62 9.24 8.07
C GLN A 130 9.67 10.14 9.31
N LYS A 131 9.47 11.45 9.12
CA LYS A 131 9.42 12.42 10.22
C LYS A 131 8.30 12.08 11.19
N VAL A 132 7.08 11.90 10.67
CA VAL A 132 5.91 11.57 11.49
C VAL A 132 6.10 10.27 12.26
N LEU A 133 6.61 9.23 11.61
CA LEU A 133 6.86 7.95 12.27
C LEU A 133 7.95 8.07 13.32
N SER A 134 9.01 8.87 13.10
CA SER A 134 10.06 9.09 14.11
C SER A 134 9.56 9.82 15.35
N GLU A 135 8.52 10.64 15.22
CA GLU A 135 7.85 11.31 16.34
C GLU A 135 6.87 10.39 17.08
N CYS A 136 6.30 9.40 16.37
CA CYS A 136 5.26 8.53 16.93
C CYS A 136 5.77 7.16 17.39
N LEU A 137 6.89 6.68 16.85
CA LEU A 137 7.50 5.39 17.17
C LEU A 137 8.80 5.59 17.93
N GLN A 138 9.00 4.85 19.02
CA GLN A 138 10.21 4.89 19.83
C GLN A 138 11.44 4.40 19.05
N THR A 139 11.24 3.48 18.11
CA THR A 139 12.30 2.93 17.27
C THR A 139 11.77 2.69 15.87
N LEU A 140 12.35 3.40 14.89
CA LEU A 140 12.02 3.25 13.49
C LEU A 140 12.96 2.23 12.83
N PRO A 141 12.46 1.24 12.06
CA PRO A 141 13.30 0.30 11.32
C PRO A 141 14.19 0.99 10.28
N SER A 142 15.39 0.44 10.04
CA SER A 142 16.35 1.01 9.06
C SER A 142 15.77 1.12 7.65
N TYR A 143 15.01 0.11 7.20
CA TYR A 143 14.40 0.11 5.87
C TYR A 143 13.34 1.21 5.67
N LEU A 144 12.83 1.82 6.75
CA LEU A 144 11.91 2.96 6.73
C LEU A 144 12.63 4.30 6.98
N GLY A 145 13.97 4.32 6.95
CA GLY A 145 14.77 5.53 7.20
C GLY A 145 15.13 5.76 8.67
N GLY A 146 14.90 4.76 9.55
CA GLY A 146 15.38 4.81 10.93
C GLY A 146 16.85 4.39 11.08
N GLN A 147 17.34 4.36 12.32
CA GLN A 147 18.71 3.98 12.66
C GLN A 147 18.80 2.67 13.46
N CYS A 148 17.74 1.86 13.47
CA CYS A 148 17.73 0.60 14.22
C CYS A 148 18.65 -0.45 13.57
N THR A 149 19.57 -1.00 14.36
CA THR A 149 20.57 -2.01 13.94
C THR A 149 20.27 -3.42 14.43
N CYS A 150 19.02 -3.71 14.83
CA CYS A 150 18.65 -5.05 15.30
C CYS A 150 18.80 -6.11 14.20
N SER A 151 18.88 -7.38 14.58
CA SER A 151 19.06 -8.51 13.65
C SER A 151 18.05 -8.51 12.49
N ARG A 152 16.80 -8.13 12.76
CA ARG A 152 15.76 -8.01 11.73
C ARG A 152 16.04 -6.88 10.74
N CYS A 153 16.46 -5.70 11.21
CA CYS A 153 16.87 -4.60 10.33
C CYS A 153 18.08 -4.99 9.49
N ALA A 154 19.10 -5.59 10.12
CA ALA A 154 20.30 -6.07 9.43
C ALA A 154 19.96 -7.07 8.30
N SER A 155 18.99 -7.97 8.53
CA SER A 155 18.54 -8.92 7.51
C SER A 155 17.89 -8.25 6.28
N PHE A 156 17.20 -7.13 6.46
CA PHE A 156 16.62 -6.39 5.34
C PHE A 156 17.68 -5.67 4.51
N ASP A 157 18.72 -5.14 5.16
CA ASP A 157 19.78 -4.42 4.46
C ASP A 157 20.64 -5.38 3.61
N MET A 158 20.92 -6.59 4.11
CA MET A 158 21.59 -7.64 3.31
C MET A 158 20.79 -8.05 2.07
N SER A 159 19.46 -8.11 2.17
CA SER A 159 18.60 -8.50 1.04
C SER A 159 18.61 -7.46 -0.10
N LYS A 160 18.84 -6.18 0.20
CA LYS A 160 19.00 -5.14 -0.82
C LYS A 160 20.30 -5.35 -1.60
N THR A 161 21.40 -5.65 -0.90
CA THR A 161 22.73 -5.84 -1.50
C THR A 161 22.78 -7.03 -2.46
N HIS A 162 22.07 -8.13 -2.15
CA HIS A 162 22.07 -9.31 -3.02
C HIS A 162 21.29 -9.09 -4.33
N ASN A 163 20.17 -8.36 -4.29
CA ASN A 163 19.38 -8.08 -5.50
C ASN A 163 20.07 -7.10 -6.45
N THR A 164 20.90 -6.19 -5.93
CA THR A 164 21.70 -5.27 -6.77
C THR A 164 22.81 -6.01 -7.52
N ARG A 165 23.42 -7.05 -6.94
CA ARG A 165 24.52 -7.80 -7.58
C ARG A 165 24.10 -8.72 -8.74
N MET A 166 22.82 -9.09 -8.87
CA MET A 166 22.37 -9.95 -9.97
C MET A 166 21.85 -9.20 -11.21
N ASN A 167 21.79 -7.86 -11.16
CA ASN A 167 21.35 -7.04 -12.30
C ASN A 167 22.50 -6.36 -13.05
N ASP A 168 23.75 -6.57 -12.66
CA ASP A 168 24.93 -5.84 -13.19
C ASP A 168 25.83 -6.68 -14.12
N ASP A 169 25.46 -7.92 -14.43
CA ASP A 169 26.21 -8.79 -15.35
C ASP A 169 25.38 -9.11 -16.60
N HIS A 170 25.21 -8.13 -17.50
CA HIS A 170 25.08 -8.36 -18.95
C HIS A 170 25.44 -7.08 -19.70
N GLN A 171 26.74 -6.84 -19.89
CA GLN A 171 27.26 -5.91 -20.88
C GLN A 171 27.94 -6.67 -22.03
N GLU A 172 27.29 -6.61 -23.21
CA GLU A 172 27.85 -6.21 -24.51
C GLU A 172 29.04 -7.00 -25.13
N THR A 173 28.75 -7.73 -26.21
CA THR A 173 29.66 -8.02 -27.35
C THR A 173 28.81 -8.69 -28.43
N ALA A 174 28.83 -8.41 -29.73
CA ALA A 174 29.38 -7.36 -30.57
C ALA A 174 28.87 -7.61 -32.02
N VAL A 175 29.23 -6.70 -32.93
CA VAL A 175 29.44 -6.89 -34.38
C VAL A 175 28.25 -6.69 -35.32
N SER A 176 28.40 -5.61 -36.06
CA SER A 176 27.81 -5.20 -37.33
C SER A 176 27.86 -6.28 -38.41
N GLU A 177 26.74 -6.56 -39.09
CA GLU A 177 26.79 -7.06 -40.47
C GLU A 177 25.72 -6.39 -41.34
N ILE A 178 26.20 -5.96 -42.49
CA ILE A 178 25.58 -5.19 -43.57
C ILE A 178 25.02 -6.18 -44.59
N ILE A 179 23.74 -6.05 -44.99
CA ILE A 179 23.26 -6.55 -46.30
C ILE A 179 22.27 -5.53 -46.91
N ASN A 180 22.81 -4.67 -47.78
CA ASN A 180 22.34 -4.24 -49.12
C ASN A 180 20.95 -4.78 -49.59
N ASN A 181 20.04 -4.06 -50.26
CA ASN A 181 20.16 -3.11 -51.38
C ASN A 181 18.75 -2.55 -51.78
N PRO A 182 18.58 -1.66 -52.80
CA PRO A 182 17.70 -0.49 -52.78
C PRO A 182 16.69 -0.40 -53.98
N LEU A 183 16.12 0.81 -54.19
CA LEU A 183 15.24 1.31 -55.30
C LEU A 183 13.73 1.29 -54.95
N ASP A 184 12.97 2.39 -55.03
CA ASP A 184 12.88 3.34 -56.15
C ASP A 184 12.43 4.79 -55.78
N LEU A 185 12.78 5.71 -56.69
CA LEU A 185 12.58 7.17 -56.88
C LEU A 185 11.17 7.77 -56.54
N ALA A 186 10.89 9.08 -56.35
CA ALA A 186 11.56 10.40 -56.20
C ALA A 186 10.43 11.49 -55.92
N PRO A 187 10.56 12.84 -56.09
CA PRO A 187 10.46 13.80 -54.97
C PRO A 187 9.51 15.04 -55.14
N LEU A 188 9.48 15.89 -54.09
CA LEU A 188 9.07 17.32 -53.98
C LEU A 188 7.57 17.72 -53.94
N HIS A 189 7.14 18.36 -52.85
CA HIS A 189 6.86 19.82 -52.80
C HIS A 189 6.56 20.34 -51.37
N SER A 190 6.93 21.60 -51.17
CA SER A 190 6.88 22.51 -50.02
C SER A 190 5.52 22.75 -49.36
N GLY A 191 5.50 23.07 -48.05
CA GLY A 191 4.44 23.88 -47.45
C GLY A 191 4.24 23.76 -45.93
N GLU A 192 4.66 24.80 -45.22
CA GLU A 192 4.08 25.34 -43.97
C GLU A 192 4.20 24.62 -42.61
N HIS A 193 4.83 25.34 -41.69
CA HIS A 193 4.74 25.21 -40.24
C HIS A 193 3.29 25.21 -39.75
N THR A 194 2.94 24.27 -38.87
CA THR A 194 2.13 24.56 -37.67
C THR A 194 2.51 23.57 -36.57
N GLU A 195 3.19 24.08 -35.55
CA GLU A 195 3.49 23.35 -34.31
C GLU A 195 2.20 23.19 -33.49
N ILE A 196 1.84 21.94 -33.13
CA ILE A 196 0.89 21.69 -32.02
C ILE A 196 1.43 20.53 -31.16
N PRO A 197 1.97 20.79 -29.96
CA PRO A 197 2.12 19.74 -28.96
C PRO A 197 1.50 20.16 -27.61
N THR A 198 0.18 19.98 -27.45
CA THR A 198 -0.47 20.15 -26.13
C THR A 198 -1.43 19.02 -25.75
N ASN A 199 -1.55 17.95 -26.55
CA ASN A 199 -2.55 16.90 -26.31
C ASN A 199 -2.10 15.80 -25.33
N TYR A 200 -0.78 15.53 -25.21
CA TYR A 200 -0.29 14.36 -24.46
C TYR A 200 -0.42 14.49 -22.92
N ASN A 201 -0.32 15.71 -22.40
CA ASN A 201 -0.48 15.97 -20.96
C ASN A 201 -1.94 16.00 -20.53
N CYS A 202 -2.83 16.55 -21.38
CA CYS A 202 -4.27 16.56 -21.14
C CYS A 202 -4.81 15.12 -21.09
N GLU A 203 -4.39 14.25 -22.03
CA GLU A 203 -4.81 12.85 -22.05
C GLU A 203 -4.32 12.08 -20.82
N ARG A 204 -3.09 12.33 -20.34
CA ARG A 204 -2.55 11.72 -19.11
C ARG A 204 -3.29 12.17 -17.86
N VAL A 205 -3.61 13.46 -17.76
CA VAL A 205 -4.34 14.04 -16.63
C VAL A 205 -5.79 13.58 -16.65
N LEU A 206 -6.44 13.60 -17.82
CA LEU A 206 -7.79 13.12 -18.04
C LEU A 206 -7.88 11.63 -17.73
N ARG A 207 -6.94 10.80 -18.19
CA ARG A 207 -6.89 9.37 -17.88
C ARG A 207 -6.76 9.13 -16.36
N LYS A 208 -5.94 9.92 -15.66
CA LYS A 208 -5.82 9.83 -14.20
C LYS A 208 -7.10 10.29 -13.49
N ALA A 209 -7.76 11.33 -13.98
CA ALA A 209 -9.03 11.83 -13.43
C ALA A 209 -10.17 10.82 -13.65
N VAL A 210 -10.28 10.25 -14.85
CA VAL A 210 -11.27 9.22 -15.21
C VAL A 210 -11.07 7.98 -14.34
N VAL A 211 -9.84 7.52 -14.15
CA VAL A 211 -9.55 6.40 -13.23
C VAL A 211 -9.96 6.74 -11.79
N GLY A 212 -9.68 7.96 -11.32
CA GLY A 212 -10.12 8.41 -10.00
C GLY A 212 -11.64 8.43 -9.84
N ILE A 213 -12.36 8.91 -10.86
CA ILE A 213 -13.83 8.93 -10.91
C ILE A 213 -14.40 7.50 -10.95
N LEU A 214 -13.81 6.61 -11.74
CA LEU A 214 -14.23 5.20 -11.79
C LEU A 214 -14.00 4.50 -10.45
N LEU A 215 -12.86 4.72 -9.80
CA LEU A 215 -12.61 4.19 -8.45
C LEU A 215 -13.58 4.78 -7.42
N PHE A 216 -13.93 6.06 -7.53
CA PHE A 216 -14.94 6.70 -6.70
C PHE A 216 -16.33 6.05 -6.87
N TRP A 217 -16.76 5.79 -8.10
CA TRP A 217 -18.01 5.07 -8.40
C TRP A 217 -18.00 3.63 -7.89
N VAL A 218 -16.90 2.90 -8.07
CA VAL A 218 -16.75 1.53 -7.55
C VAL A 218 -16.89 1.53 -6.03
N ILE A 219 -16.35 2.53 -5.34
CA ILE A 219 -16.47 2.63 -3.87
C ILE A 219 -17.90 3.02 -3.45
N ILE A 220 -18.59 3.91 -4.16
CA ILE A 220 -20.02 4.21 -3.92
C ILE A 220 -20.87 2.93 -4.03
N VAL A 221 -20.66 2.14 -5.09
CA VAL A 221 -21.36 0.86 -5.28
C VAL A 221 -21.00 -0.14 -4.18
N LEU A 222 -19.75 -0.18 -3.75
CA LEU A 222 -19.29 -1.03 -2.65
C LEU A 222 -19.93 -0.66 -1.31
N ILE A 223 -20.18 0.63 -1.07
CA ILE A 223 -20.84 1.15 0.14
C ILE A 223 -22.34 0.87 0.06
N ALA A 224 -22.99 1.13 -1.07
CA ALA A 224 -24.41 0.79 -1.26
C ALA A 224 -24.70 -0.71 -1.07
N GLY A 225 -23.76 -1.59 -1.44
CA GLY A 225 -23.87 -3.03 -1.19
C GLY A 225 -23.46 -3.51 0.21
N ILE A 226 -22.82 -2.66 1.03
CA ILE A 226 -22.57 -2.94 2.46
C ILE A 226 -23.72 -2.38 3.32
N PHE A 227 -24.37 -1.31 2.89
CA PHE A 227 -25.43 -0.59 3.59
C PHE A 227 -26.85 -1.07 3.23
N ASP A 228 -27.07 -2.38 3.21
CA ASP A 228 -28.39 -2.90 3.61
C ASP A 228 -28.24 -4.12 4.54
N PRO A 229 -28.11 -3.87 5.86
CA PRO A 229 -28.28 -4.90 6.87
C PRO A 229 -29.51 -4.65 7.78
N GLU A 230 -30.49 -3.84 7.39
CA GLU A 230 -31.56 -3.41 8.30
C GLU A 230 -32.99 -3.74 7.82
N ASN A 231 -33.16 -4.95 7.29
CA ASN A 231 -34.47 -5.60 7.17
C ASN A 231 -34.40 -7.07 7.64
N ARG A 232 -34.12 -7.28 8.93
CA ARG A 232 -34.46 -8.55 9.60
C ARG A 232 -35.44 -8.27 10.75
N PRO A 233 -36.66 -8.82 10.71
CA PRO A 233 -37.62 -8.64 11.78
C PRO A 233 -37.12 -9.32 13.06
N ILE A 234 -37.21 -8.58 14.17
CA ILE A 234 -36.96 -9.06 15.52
C ILE A 234 -38.06 -10.06 15.88
N LEU A 235 -37.68 -11.30 16.20
CA LEU A 235 -38.61 -12.28 16.77
C LEU A 235 -38.61 -12.14 18.30
N PRO A 236 -39.78 -12.01 18.96
CA PRO A 236 -39.87 -11.95 20.41
C PRO A 236 -39.81 -13.36 21.05
N PRO A 237 -39.60 -13.45 22.38
CA PRO A 237 -38.99 -14.60 23.06
C PRO A 237 -39.85 -15.86 23.14
#